data_AF-A0A3M2IGP1-F1
#
_entry.id   AF-A0A3M2IGP1-F1
#
_cell.length_a   1.000
_cell.length_b   1.000
_cell.length_c   1.000
_cell.angle_alpha   90.00
_cell.angle_beta   90.00
_cell.angle_gamma   90.00
#
_symmetry.space_group_name_H-M   'P 1'
#
loop_
_entity.id
_entity.type
_entity.pdbx_description
1 polymer ?
#
loop_
_entity_poly.entity_id
_entity_poly.type
_entity_poly.pdbx_seq_one_letter_code
_entity_poly.pdbx_strand_id
1 'polypeptide(L)'
;YDSEYVPVGKDQKQHLEMTRDMAEKLNHIYGEGLLKLPQDLILPEVAVVPGIDGQKMSKSYNNTIDIFASYKELKSKVMRIVTDSTPLEAPKDPDKSVIVDLYKLFATPEEVEDMRQKFLAGGYGYGQAKKALLEKIWTYFEPYRARREELLNNLDYVKQVLREGSYRAREQANRVMERVRDAVGLLRFR
;
A
#
# COMPACT_ATOMS: atom_id res chain seq x y z
N TYR A 1 -17.29 -15.63 0.01
CA TYR A 1 -16.55 -15.99 -1.22
C TYR A 1 -15.75 -17.28 -1.08
N ASP A 2 -15.78 -17.97 0.06
CA ASP A 2 -14.94 -19.15 0.34
C ASP A 2 -13.43 -18.87 0.18
N SER A 3 -12.99 -17.71 0.70
CA SER A 3 -11.58 -17.30 0.71
C SER A 3 -10.75 -18.27 1.55
N GLU A 4 -9.65 -18.77 0.97
CA GLU A 4 -8.69 -19.62 1.69
C GLU A 4 -7.64 -18.80 2.43
N TYR A 5 -7.13 -17.76 1.77
CA TYR A 5 -6.12 -16.86 2.31
C TYR A 5 -6.63 -15.43 2.24
N VAL A 6 -6.37 -14.65 3.28
CA VAL A 6 -6.72 -13.23 3.34
C VAL A 6 -5.47 -12.43 3.67
N PRO A 7 -4.91 -11.66 2.72
CA PRO A 7 -3.79 -10.78 2.98
C PRO A 7 -4.19 -9.69 3.96
N VAL A 8 -3.53 -9.65 5.12
CA VAL A 8 -3.83 -8.69 6.20
C VAL A 8 -2.55 -8.18 6.85
N GLY A 9 -2.61 -6.97 7.39
CA GLY A 9 -1.57 -6.46 8.28
C GLY A 9 -1.57 -7.22 9.62
N LYS A 10 -0.44 -7.20 10.36
CA LYS A 10 -0.34 -7.81 11.69
C LYS A 10 -1.42 -7.27 12.66
N ASP A 11 -1.78 -6.01 12.52
CA ASP A 11 -2.82 -5.31 13.28
C ASP A 11 -4.25 -5.77 12.95
N GLN A 12 -4.46 -6.37 11.78
CA GLN A 12 -5.78 -6.82 11.32
C GLN A 12 -6.01 -8.32 11.56
N LYS A 13 -5.01 -9.04 12.10
CA LYS A 13 -5.10 -10.49 12.37
C LYS A 13 -6.34 -10.83 13.20
N GLN A 14 -6.62 -10.06 14.26
CA GLN A 14 -7.75 -10.30 15.16
C GLN A 14 -9.11 -10.30 14.45
N HIS A 15 -9.31 -9.44 13.45
CA HIS A 15 -10.55 -9.44 12.64
C HIS A 15 -10.73 -10.75 11.86
N LEU A 16 -9.62 -11.35 11.42
CA LEU A 16 -9.66 -12.64 10.74
C LEU A 16 -9.92 -13.79 11.73
N GLU A 17 -9.40 -13.71 12.96
CA GLU A 17 -9.73 -14.66 14.04
C GLU A 17 -11.23 -14.63 14.34
N MET A 18 -11.81 -13.43 14.52
CA MET A 18 -13.26 -13.28 14.68
C MET A 18 -14.06 -13.85 13.50
N THR A 19 -13.55 -13.70 12.27
CA THR A 19 -14.18 -14.26 11.08
C THR A 19 -14.16 -15.80 11.10
N ARG A 20 -13.06 -16.42 11.54
CA ARG A 20 -12.96 -17.88 11.72
C ARG A 20 -13.92 -18.35 12.80
N ASP A 21 -13.96 -17.72 13.96
CA ASP A 21 -14.84 -18.09 15.07
C ASP A 21 -16.32 -18.07 14.64
N MET A 22 -16.73 -17.03 13.90
CA MET A 22 -18.10 -16.93 13.36
C MET A 22 -18.39 -18.03 12.34
N ALA A 23 -17.43 -18.36 11.46
CA ALA A 23 -17.59 -19.41 10.47
C ALA A 23 -17.65 -20.81 11.12
N GLU A 24 -16.80 -21.08 12.11
CA GLU A 24 -16.82 -22.33 12.89
C GLU A 24 -18.15 -22.51 13.61
N LYS A 25 -18.68 -21.45 14.24
CA LYS A 25 -19.97 -21.51 14.91
C LYS A 25 -21.12 -21.81 13.94
N LEU A 26 -21.11 -21.21 12.75
CA LEU A 26 -22.10 -21.52 11.71
C LEU A 26 -21.99 -22.96 11.22
N ASN A 27 -20.77 -23.44 10.99
CA ASN A 27 -20.53 -24.83 10.60
C ASN A 27 -21.02 -25.81 11.68
N HIS A 28 -20.79 -25.51 12.96
CA HIS A 28 -21.22 -26.37 14.05
C HIS A 28 -22.75 -26.44 14.18
N ILE A 29 -23.45 -25.31 14.02
CA ILE A 29 -24.92 -25.24 14.19
C ILE A 29 -25.67 -25.78 12.97
N TYR A 30 -25.18 -25.49 11.76
CA TYR A 30 -25.94 -25.70 10.51
C TYR A 30 -25.32 -26.72 9.55
N GLY A 31 -24.18 -27.32 9.89
CA GLY A 31 -23.56 -28.41 9.14
C GLY A 31 -22.08 -28.17 8.83
N GLU A 32 -21.25 -29.20 9.05
CA GLU A 32 -19.81 -29.11 8.79
C GLU A 32 -19.52 -28.74 7.34
N GLY A 33 -18.54 -27.85 7.14
CA GLY A 33 -18.13 -27.39 5.82
C GLY A 33 -19.05 -26.34 5.16
N LEU A 34 -20.02 -25.78 5.88
CA LEU A 34 -20.90 -24.72 5.36
C LEU A 34 -20.13 -23.47 4.88
N LEU A 35 -19.12 -23.05 5.63
CA LEU A 35 -18.21 -21.94 5.32
C LEU A 35 -16.75 -22.38 5.43
N LYS A 36 -15.92 -21.87 4.53
CA LYS A 36 -14.47 -22.06 4.60
C LYS A 36 -13.88 -21.19 5.72
N LEU A 37 -12.91 -21.74 6.45
CA LEU A 37 -12.16 -21.00 7.46
C LEU A 37 -10.95 -20.34 6.79
N PRO A 38 -10.91 -19.00 6.69
CA PRO A 38 -9.80 -18.31 6.04
C PRO A 38 -8.55 -18.31 6.90
N GLN A 39 -7.38 -18.43 6.27
CA GLN A 39 -6.06 -18.27 6.89
C GLN A 39 -5.54 -16.86 6.64
N ASP A 40 -4.84 -16.29 7.62
CA ASP A 40 -4.14 -15.03 7.40
C ASP A 40 -2.94 -15.23 6.48
N LEU A 41 -2.75 -14.29 5.56
CA LEU A 41 -1.52 -14.15 4.79
C LEU A 41 -0.82 -12.87 5.24
N ILE A 42 -0.02 -12.98 6.29
CA ILE A 42 0.79 -11.88 6.81
C ILE A 42 2.15 -11.94 6.12
N LEU A 43 2.48 -10.90 5.35
CA LEU A 43 3.82 -10.74 4.81
C LEU A 43 4.80 -10.48 5.98
N PRO A 44 5.88 -11.27 6.13
CA PRO A 44 6.76 -11.24 7.31
C PRO A 44 7.29 -9.84 7.64
N GLU A 45 7.64 -9.10 6.59
CA GLU A 45 8.19 -7.75 6.64
C GLU A 45 7.59 -6.90 5.52
N VAL A 46 6.59 -6.09 5.86
CA VAL A 46 6.29 -4.91 5.05
C VAL A 46 7.17 -3.80 5.62
N ALA A 47 8.17 -3.36 4.86
CA ALA A 47 9.03 -2.26 5.27
C ALA A 47 8.15 -1.04 5.62
N VAL A 48 8.33 -0.51 6.83
CA VAL A 48 7.65 0.72 7.24
C VAL A 48 8.27 1.86 6.43
N VAL A 49 7.50 2.40 5.50
CA VAL A 49 7.94 3.56 4.73
C VAL A 49 7.88 4.80 5.62
N PRO A 50 8.99 5.54 5.79
CA PRO A 50 9.00 6.77 6.58
C PRO A 50 8.26 7.89 5.83
N GLY A 51 7.55 8.74 6.55
CA GLY A 51 7.00 9.99 6.05
C GLY A 51 8.06 11.07 5.96
N ILE A 52 7.66 12.27 5.53
CA ILE A 52 8.56 13.42 5.41
C ILE A 52 9.18 13.86 6.74
N ASP A 53 8.65 13.40 7.88
CA ASP A 53 9.14 13.69 9.23
C ASP A 53 9.95 12.53 9.85
N GLY A 54 10.18 11.44 9.11
CA GLY A 54 10.90 10.25 9.58
C GLY A 54 10.06 9.27 10.40
N GLN A 55 8.84 9.64 10.81
CA GLN A 55 7.89 8.71 11.44
C GLN A 55 7.25 7.80 10.38
N LYS A 56 6.51 6.76 10.78
CA LYS A 56 5.71 5.95 9.85
C LYS A 56 4.84 6.86 8.97
N MET A 57 4.90 6.67 7.65
CA MET A 57 4.07 7.44 6.73
C MET A 57 2.59 7.15 6.99
N SER A 58 1.80 8.20 7.23
CA SER A 58 0.37 8.12 7.49
C SER A 58 -0.36 9.41 7.09
N LYS A 59 -1.56 9.27 6.53
CA LYS A 59 -2.44 10.41 6.24
C LYS A 59 -2.79 11.20 7.52
N SER A 60 -2.96 10.51 8.65
CA SER A 60 -3.29 11.15 9.94
C SER A 60 -2.16 12.03 10.49
N TYR A 61 -0.91 11.73 10.16
CA TYR A 61 0.25 12.54 10.53
C TYR A 61 0.54 13.66 9.53
N ASN A 62 -0.20 13.72 8.43
CA ASN A 62 0.02 14.66 7.32
C ASN A 62 1.47 14.63 6.78
N ASN A 63 2.15 13.50 6.93
CA ASN A 63 3.55 13.31 6.55
C ASN A 63 3.72 12.52 5.24
N THR A 64 2.65 12.38 4.44
CA THR A 64 2.63 11.58 3.22
C THR A 64 3.28 12.25 2.01
N ILE A 65 3.76 11.41 1.10
CA ILE A 65 4.11 11.76 -0.28
C ILE A 65 3.08 11.06 -1.17
N ASP A 66 2.24 11.82 -1.88
CA ASP A 66 1.21 11.25 -2.76
C ASP A 66 1.80 10.94 -4.14
N ILE A 67 1.63 9.68 -4.57
CA ILE A 67 2.18 9.11 -5.81
C ILE A 67 1.57 9.72 -7.09
N PHE A 68 0.36 10.30 -6.98
CA PHE A 68 -0.35 10.91 -8.11
C PHE A 68 -0.51 12.43 -7.95
N ALA A 69 0.24 13.05 -7.02
CA ALA A 69 0.28 14.50 -6.88
C ALA A 69 0.83 15.17 -8.15
N SER A 70 0.47 16.45 -8.36
CA SER A 70 1.13 17.26 -9.37
C SER A 70 2.63 17.40 -9.07
N TYR A 71 3.45 17.71 -10.08
CA TYR A 71 4.89 17.92 -9.87
C TYR A 71 5.16 18.98 -8.80
N LYS A 72 4.36 20.05 -8.79
CA LYS A 72 4.47 21.15 -7.82
C LYS A 72 4.20 20.68 -6.38
N GLU A 73 3.15 19.89 -6.18
CA GLU A 73 2.79 19.35 -4.87
C GLU A 73 3.82 18.31 -4.39
N LEU A 74 4.24 17.41 -5.27
CA LEU A 74 5.27 16.42 -4.98
C LEU A 74 6.59 17.11 -4.58
N LYS A 75 7.04 18.07 -5.39
CA LYS A 75 8.23 18.88 -5.09
C LYS A 75 8.11 19.57 -3.74
N SER A 76 6.97 20.19 -3.45
CA SER A 76 6.73 20.84 -2.15
C SER A 76 6.86 19.86 -0.99
N LYS A 77 6.27 18.66 -1.08
CA LYS A 77 6.36 17.62 -0.04
C LYS A 77 7.79 17.08 0.12
N VAL A 78 8.46 16.73 -0.98
CA VAL A 78 9.85 16.22 -0.95
C VAL A 78 10.82 17.26 -0.38
N MET A 79 10.66 18.54 -0.73
CA MET A 79 11.52 19.59 -0.19
C MET A 79 11.35 19.80 1.33
N ARG A 80 10.18 19.44 1.87
CA ARG A 80 9.86 19.50 3.31
C ARG A 80 10.34 18.30 4.12
N ILE A 81 11.01 17.32 3.52
CA ILE A 81 11.59 16.19 4.27
C ILE A 81 12.53 16.75 5.35
N VAL A 82 12.33 16.31 6.60
CA VAL A 82 13.10 16.73 7.76
C VAL A 82 14.53 16.22 7.62
N THR A 83 15.48 17.11 7.87
CA THR A 83 16.92 16.85 7.87
C THR A 83 17.54 17.54 9.09
N ASP A 84 18.77 17.17 9.43
CA ASP A 84 19.53 17.90 10.46
C ASP A 84 20.16 19.19 9.92
N SER A 85 20.91 19.89 10.79
CA SER A 85 21.61 21.15 10.48
C SER A 85 23.06 20.95 10.06
N THR A 86 23.44 19.75 9.58
CA THR A 86 24.80 19.47 9.12
C THR A 86 25.16 20.36 7.92
N PRO A 87 26.28 21.12 7.97
CA PRO A 87 26.73 21.98 6.86
C PRO A 87 26.91 21.22 5.54
N LEU A 88 26.93 21.93 4.41
CA LEU A 88 27.04 21.32 3.08
C LEU A 88 28.34 20.49 2.95
N GLU A 89 29.43 21.06 3.41
CA GLU A 89 30.81 20.61 3.34
C GLU A 89 31.08 19.45 4.30
N ALA A 90 30.30 19.36 5.38
CA ALA A 90 30.44 18.32 6.38
C ALA A 90 29.84 16.98 5.91
N PRO A 91 30.48 15.84 6.24
CA PRO A 91 29.92 14.50 6.08
C PRO A 91 28.57 14.36 6.77
N LYS A 92 27.67 13.59 6.16
CA LYS A 92 26.32 13.28 6.66
C LYS A 92 26.17 11.79 6.84
N ASP A 93 25.41 11.38 7.86
CA ASP A 93 25.13 9.97 8.13
C ASP A 93 23.99 9.47 7.22
N PRO A 94 24.28 8.61 6.22
CA PRO A 94 23.26 8.13 5.31
C PRO A 94 22.28 7.14 5.97
N ASP A 95 22.63 6.52 7.09
CA ASP A 95 21.77 5.56 7.81
C ASP A 95 20.72 6.25 8.69
N LYS A 96 20.89 7.55 8.95
CA LYS A 96 19.90 8.39 9.64
C LYS A 96 19.09 9.27 8.69
N SER A 97 19.30 9.14 7.39
CA SER A 97 18.70 10.01 6.38
C SER A 97 17.40 9.44 5.83
N VAL A 98 16.28 10.08 6.20
CA VAL A 98 14.95 9.81 5.61
C VAL A 98 14.97 9.90 4.08
N ILE A 99 15.81 10.78 3.51
CA ILE A 99 15.96 10.91 2.07
C ILE A 99 16.53 9.64 1.47
N VAL A 100 17.57 9.07 2.08
CA VAL A 100 18.22 7.83 1.62
C VAL A 100 17.25 6.65 1.77
N ASP A 101 16.48 6.59 2.87
CA ASP A 101 15.47 5.54 3.07
C ASP A 101 14.37 5.56 2.01
N LEU A 102 13.88 6.76 1.66
CA LEU A 102 12.92 6.92 0.57
C LEU A 102 13.54 6.65 -0.80
N TYR A 103 14.81 7.02 -1.01
CA TYR A 103 15.51 6.84 -2.28
C TYR A 103 15.69 5.36 -2.64
N LYS A 104 15.99 4.50 -1.64
CA LYS A 104 16.11 3.04 -1.78
C LYS A 104 14.87 2.37 -2.37
N LEU A 105 13.68 2.99 -2.27
CA LEU A 105 12.44 2.43 -2.80
C LEU A 105 12.32 2.56 -4.32
N PHE A 106 13.11 3.42 -4.96
CA PHE A 106 13.00 3.76 -6.38
C PHE A 106 14.31 3.62 -7.14
N ALA A 107 15.45 3.71 -6.45
CA ALA A 107 16.78 3.70 -7.04
C ALA A 107 17.38 2.28 -7.04
N THR A 108 18.36 2.06 -7.93
CA THR A 108 19.12 0.80 -7.93
C THR A 108 20.09 0.74 -6.74
N PRO A 109 20.57 -0.45 -6.34
CA PRO A 109 21.58 -0.57 -5.29
C PRO A 109 22.82 0.30 -5.54
N GLU A 110 23.27 0.42 -6.80
CA GLU A 110 24.42 1.24 -7.17
C GLU A 110 24.15 2.75 -6.97
N GLU A 111 22.96 3.21 -7.33
CA GLU A 111 22.56 4.62 -7.15
C GLU A 111 22.41 4.98 -5.68
N VAL A 112 21.87 4.06 -4.87
CA VAL A 112 21.82 4.23 -3.42
C VAL A 112 23.23 4.35 -2.88
N GLU A 113 24.14 3.47 -3.26
CA GLU A 113 25.52 3.48 -2.77
C GLU A 113 26.26 4.76 -3.20
N ASP A 114 26.08 5.23 -4.44
CA ASP A 114 26.61 6.51 -4.89
C ASP A 114 26.10 7.69 -4.04
N MET A 115 24.80 7.74 -3.72
CA MET A 115 24.27 8.76 -2.81
C MET A 115 24.86 8.63 -1.42
N ARG A 116 25.04 7.41 -0.89
CA ARG A 116 25.64 7.17 0.43
C ARG A 116 27.08 7.67 0.47
N GLN A 117 27.89 7.35 -0.54
CA GLN A 117 29.28 7.82 -0.62
C GLN A 117 29.36 9.35 -0.73
N LYS A 118 28.46 9.98 -1.48
CA LYS A 118 28.36 11.45 -1.53
C LYS A 118 28.00 12.08 -0.18
N PHE A 119 27.13 11.44 0.59
CA PHE A 119 26.83 11.87 1.97
C PHE A 119 28.08 11.78 2.86
N LEU A 120 28.80 10.67 2.81
CA LEU A 120 29.99 10.42 3.63
C LEU A 120 31.19 11.32 3.26
N ALA A 121 31.34 11.66 1.98
CA ALA A 121 32.43 12.51 1.51
C ALA A 121 32.28 14.00 1.91
N GLY A 122 31.06 14.46 2.20
CA GLY A 122 30.78 15.88 2.34
C GLY A 122 30.70 16.61 0.99
N GLY A 123 30.29 17.88 1.01
CA GLY A 123 30.07 18.67 -0.21
C GLY A 123 28.79 18.31 -0.98
N TYR A 124 28.05 17.29 -0.53
CA TYR A 124 26.72 16.94 -1.03
C TYR A 124 25.64 17.38 -0.04
N GLY A 125 24.76 18.28 -0.50
CA GLY A 125 23.75 18.90 0.34
C GLY A 125 22.43 18.13 0.34
N TYR A 126 21.67 18.25 1.42
CA TYR A 126 20.30 17.72 1.50
C TYR A 126 19.40 18.20 0.37
N GLY A 127 19.59 19.45 -0.09
CA GLY A 127 18.85 19.98 -1.24
C GLY A 127 19.13 19.23 -2.54
N GLN A 128 20.37 18.78 -2.77
CA GLN A 128 20.71 17.96 -3.94
C GLN A 128 20.11 16.56 -3.81
N ALA A 129 20.22 15.95 -2.63
CA ALA A 129 19.62 14.64 -2.34
C ALA A 129 18.10 14.64 -2.54
N LYS A 130 17.41 15.69 -2.06
CA LYS A 130 15.96 15.87 -2.25
C LYS A 130 15.58 16.02 -3.73
N LYS A 131 16.40 16.67 -4.55
CA LYS A 131 16.17 16.76 -6.00
C LYS A 131 16.32 15.40 -6.68
N ALA A 132 17.36 14.65 -6.34
CA ALA A 132 17.57 13.29 -6.86
C ALA A 132 16.40 12.36 -6.49
N LEU A 133 15.90 12.44 -5.24
CA LEU A 133 14.71 11.71 -4.81
C LEU A 133 13.45 12.13 -5.59
N LEU A 134 13.23 13.44 -5.76
CA LEU A 134 12.10 13.95 -6.52
C LEU A 134 12.07 13.40 -7.94
N GLU A 135 13.21 13.40 -8.62
CA GLU A 135 13.36 12.88 -9.98
C GLU A 135 13.05 11.38 -10.03
N LYS A 136 13.57 10.59 -9.09
CA LYS A 136 13.28 9.15 -9.01
C LYS A 136 11.79 8.85 -8.81
N ILE A 137 11.15 9.51 -7.85
CA ILE A 137 9.71 9.33 -7.60
C ILE A 137 8.91 9.75 -8.84
N TRP A 138 9.29 10.88 -9.45
CA TRP A 138 8.60 11.38 -10.63
C TRP A 138 8.72 10.37 -11.77
N THR A 139 9.92 10.01 -12.20
CA THR A 139 10.12 9.08 -13.32
C THR A 139 9.49 7.72 -13.06
N TYR A 140 9.63 7.15 -11.86
CA TYR A 140 9.05 5.84 -11.54
C TYR A 140 7.53 5.81 -11.73
N PHE A 141 6.83 6.86 -11.30
CA PHE A 141 5.37 6.91 -11.39
C PHE A 141 4.82 7.46 -12.71
N GLU A 142 5.67 7.84 -13.67
CA GLU A 142 5.27 8.38 -14.97
C GLU A 142 4.28 7.50 -15.75
N PRO A 143 4.56 6.21 -16.03
CA PRO A 143 3.62 5.37 -16.77
C PRO A 143 2.29 5.19 -16.03
N TYR A 144 2.31 5.17 -14.69
CA TYR A 144 1.11 5.03 -13.88
C TYR A 144 0.28 6.31 -13.82
N ARG A 145 0.92 7.49 -13.84
CA ARG A 145 0.22 8.79 -13.97
C ARG A 145 -0.46 8.91 -15.32
N ALA A 146 0.24 8.57 -16.41
CA ALA A 146 -0.34 8.57 -17.75
C ALA A 146 -1.55 7.62 -17.83
N ARG A 147 -1.42 6.40 -17.29
CA ARG A 147 -2.54 5.45 -17.23
C ARG A 147 -3.71 5.95 -16.38
N ARG A 148 -3.42 6.61 -15.25
CA ARG A 148 -4.47 7.22 -14.42
C ARG A 148 -5.21 8.32 -15.17
N GLU A 149 -4.50 9.15 -15.92
CA GLU A 149 -5.10 10.22 -16.73
C GLU A 149 -6.01 9.66 -17.83
N GLU A 150 -5.57 8.63 -18.56
CA GLU A 150 -6.42 7.89 -19.51
C GLU A 150 -7.71 7.38 -18.84
N LEU A 151 -7.61 6.78 -17.65
CA LEU A 151 -8.77 6.24 -16.94
C LEU A 151 -9.72 7.34 -16.43
N LEU A 152 -9.18 8.50 -16.04
CA LEU A 152 -10.00 9.65 -15.66
C LEU A 152 -10.76 10.24 -16.85
N ASN A 153 -10.17 10.19 -18.04
CA ASN A 153 -10.80 10.63 -19.28
C ASN A 153 -11.76 9.59 -19.87
N ASN A 154 -11.83 8.38 -19.30
CA ASN A 154 -12.74 7.31 -19.69
C ASN A 154 -13.41 6.64 -18.48
N LEU A 155 -14.23 7.41 -17.78
CA LEU A 155 -14.96 6.92 -16.60
C LEU A 155 -15.95 5.79 -16.92
N ASP A 156 -16.44 5.70 -18.15
CA ASP A 156 -17.34 4.62 -18.56
C ASP A 156 -16.64 3.28 -18.59
N TYR A 157 -15.39 3.23 -19.08
CA TYR A 157 -14.55 2.04 -18.96
C TYR A 157 -14.30 1.66 -17.49
N VAL A 158 -14.00 2.62 -16.61
CA VAL A 158 -13.81 2.35 -15.18
C VAL A 158 -15.07 1.73 -14.56
N LYS A 159 -16.25 2.30 -14.85
CA LYS A 159 -17.54 1.77 -14.38
C LYS A 159 -17.82 0.38 -14.95
N GLN A 160 -17.48 0.15 -16.22
CA GLN A 160 -17.62 -1.16 -16.85
C GLN A 160 -16.77 -2.21 -16.13
N VAL A 161 -15.48 -1.94 -15.88
CA VAL A 161 -14.59 -2.87 -15.16
C VAL A 161 -15.12 -3.17 -13.76
N LEU A 162 -15.61 -2.16 -13.04
CA LEU A 162 -16.23 -2.36 -11.71
C LEU A 162 -17.51 -3.20 -11.81
N ARG A 163 -18.34 -2.96 -12.84
CA ARG A 163 -19.57 -3.71 -13.08
C ARG A 163 -19.28 -5.19 -13.38
N GLU A 164 -18.33 -5.46 -14.26
CA GLU A 164 -17.88 -6.82 -14.59
C GLU A 164 -17.27 -7.53 -13.37
N GLY A 165 -16.45 -6.83 -12.58
CA GLY A 165 -15.95 -7.32 -11.29
C GLY A 165 -17.10 -7.69 -10.35
N SER A 166 -18.13 -6.83 -10.27
CA SER A 166 -19.30 -7.07 -9.41
C SER A 166 -20.11 -8.29 -9.85
N TYR A 167 -20.23 -8.56 -11.15
CA TYR A 167 -20.95 -9.74 -11.64
C TYR A 167 -20.22 -11.03 -11.26
N ARG A 168 -18.90 -11.09 -11.51
CA ARG A 168 -18.07 -12.25 -11.11
C ARG A 168 -18.10 -12.49 -9.61
N ALA A 169 -17.98 -11.41 -8.82
CA ALA A 169 -18.10 -11.51 -7.36
C ALA A 169 -19.49 -11.99 -6.95
N ARG A 170 -20.56 -11.42 -7.53
CA ARG A 170 -21.95 -11.79 -7.18
C ARG A 170 -22.24 -13.25 -7.49
N GLU A 171 -21.74 -13.78 -8.59
CA GLU A 171 -21.89 -15.20 -8.92
C GLU A 171 -21.33 -16.09 -7.81
N GLN A 172 -20.08 -15.84 -7.39
CA GLN A 172 -19.46 -16.61 -6.31
C GLN A 172 -20.16 -16.39 -4.96
N ALA A 173 -20.57 -15.15 -4.65
CA ALA A 173 -21.30 -14.85 -3.43
C ALA A 173 -22.66 -15.57 -3.39
N ASN A 174 -23.39 -15.61 -4.51
CA ASN A 174 -24.68 -16.27 -4.61
C ASN A 174 -24.58 -17.77 -4.33
N ARG A 175 -23.53 -18.45 -4.83
CA ARG A 175 -23.28 -19.87 -4.54
C ARG A 175 -23.11 -20.12 -3.04
N VAL A 176 -22.35 -19.26 -2.36
CA VAL A 176 -22.18 -19.35 -0.89
C VAL A 176 -23.50 -19.05 -0.17
N MET A 177 -24.21 -17.99 -0.58
CA MET A 177 -25.47 -17.60 0.04
C MET A 177 -26.60 -18.60 -0.19
N GLU A 178 -26.58 -19.34 -1.29
CA GLU A 178 -27.47 -20.48 -1.55
C GLU A 178 -27.29 -21.55 -0.50
N ARG A 179 -26.06 -22.05 -0.39
CA ARG A 179 -25.69 -23.06 0.61
C ARG A 179 -26.06 -22.63 2.03
N VAL A 180 -25.79 -21.37 2.39
CA VAL A 180 -26.13 -20.83 3.72
C VAL A 180 -27.64 -20.75 3.93
N ARG A 181 -28.40 -20.19 2.98
CA ARG A 181 -29.87 -20.05 3.12
C ARG A 181 -30.57 -21.40 3.25
N ASP A 182 -30.13 -22.38 2.47
CA ASP A 182 -30.65 -23.74 2.54
C ASP A 182 -30.37 -24.38 3.91
N ALA A 183 -29.15 -24.22 4.43
CA ALA A 183 -28.76 -24.75 5.74
C ALA A 183 -29.50 -24.10 6.92
N VAL A 184 -29.81 -22.79 6.85
CA VAL A 184 -30.51 -22.07 7.93
C VAL A 184 -32.04 -22.06 7.78
N GLY A 185 -32.59 -22.69 6.74
CA GLY A 185 -34.03 -22.78 6.51
C GLY A 185 -34.70 -21.47 6.06
N LEU A 186 -33.94 -20.54 5.46
CA LEU A 186 -34.51 -19.32 4.88
C LEU A 186 -35.12 -19.62 3.51
N LEU A 187 -36.45 -19.82 3.50
CA LEU A 187 -37.25 -20.11 2.31
C LEU A 187 -37.06 -19.05 1.20
N ARG A 188 -36.88 -19.52 -0.03
CA ARG A 188 -37.07 -18.71 -1.24
C ARG A 188 -38.54 -18.84 -1.66
N PHE A 189 -39.27 -17.73 -1.75
CA PHE A 189 -40.43 -17.69 -2.64
C PHE A 189 -39.87 -17.87 -4.06
N ARG A 190 -40.09 -19.04 -4.65
CA ARG A 190 -39.80 -19.32 -6.06
C ARG A 190 -40.79 -18.59 -6.95
#